data_AF-A0A6I5R1B6-F1
#
_entry.id   AF-A0A6I5R1B6-F1
#
_cell.length_a   1.000
_cell.length_b   1.000
_cell.length_c   1.000
_cell.angle_alpha   90.00
_cell.angle_beta   90.00
_cell.angle_gamma   90.00
#
_symmetry.space_group_name_H-M   'P 1'
#
loop_
_entity.id
_entity.type
_entity.pdbx_description
1 polymer ?
#
loop_
_entity_poly.entity_id
_entity_poly.type
_entity_poly.pdbx_seq_one_letter_code
_entity_poly.pdbx_strand_id
1 'polypeptide(L)'
;MRRLRIFLTRFLLGLWIILFSSFLFLLVFEARGGGIDVPFAGVYINAGSDTTIALPNRIFNCTETGQRSECQADIQGQSLVLVLETMTDFGPSQCQAQYNGQSISCLSKGFHYAPITSEAFEVTGLALSPQQLQAVQQKYWGIQTLLTLGESRLINISSGLSLVAGVIAAYFAWRHPHWLTKGLASLVWGLILYQWAWITLASVPYAAVTPYGFTSETWDRVVNQGAMVVGIGVTLIAVLLLRQRANRATQTVVTLSSGIGTAWIVSNILLWVLLGSGFAD
;
A
#
# COMPACT_ATOMS: atom_id res chain seq x y z
N MET A 1 23.73 34.22 6.29
CA MET A 1 22.63 33.34 6.76
C MET A 1 21.51 33.04 5.75
N ARG A 2 20.99 34.02 4.98
CA ARG A 2 19.90 33.78 4.00
C ARG A 2 20.21 32.72 2.93
N ARG A 3 21.42 32.75 2.34
CA ARG A 3 21.87 31.78 1.33
C ARG A 3 21.95 30.35 1.88
N LEU A 4 22.50 30.19 3.09
CA LEU A 4 22.58 28.90 3.79
C LEU A 4 21.19 28.30 4.05
N ARG A 5 20.23 29.11 4.52
CA ARG A 5 18.84 28.66 4.76
C ARG A 5 18.18 28.16 3.47
N ILE A 6 18.33 28.91 2.36
CA ILE A 6 17.77 28.52 1.06
C ILE A 6 18.39 27.21 0.56
N PHE A 7 19.71 27.09 0.67
CA PHE A 7 20.43 25.86 0.32
C PHE A 7 19.90 24.67 1.13
N LEU A 8 19.84 24.80 2.46
CA LEU A 8 19.41 23.73 3.35
C LEU A 8 17.97 23.28 3.07
N THR A 9 17.03 24.23 2.87
CA THR A 9 15.64 23.88 2.54
C THR A 9 15.52 23.14 1.21
N ARG A 10 16.25 23.58 0.17
CA ARG A 10 16.24 22.90 -1.13
C ARG A 10 16.89 21.53 -1.08
N PHE A 11 17.99 21.41 -0.34
CA PHE A 11 18.68 20.15 -0.14
C PHE A 11 17.81 19.14 0.60
N LEU A 12 17.19 19.53 1.73
CA LEU A 12 16.29 18.66 2.50
C LEU A 12 15.05 18.25 1.69
N LEU A 13 14.49 19.16 0.90
CA LEU A 13 13.38 18.83 0.00
C LEU A 13 13.80 17.81 -1.06
N GLY A 14 14.95 18.03 -1.71
CA GLY A 14 15.49 17.11 -2.70
C GLY A 14 15.79 15.73 -2.11
N LEU A 15 16.39 15.68 -0.92
CA LEU A 15 16.64 14.45 -0.18
C LEU A 15 15.33 13.72 0.16
N TRP A 16 14.30 14.43 0.62
CA TRP A 16 12.99 13.83 0.91
C TRP A 16 12.36 13.24 -0.35
N ILE A 17 12.40 13.95 -1.49
CA ILE A 17 11.89 13.43 -2.77
C ILE A 17 12.61 12.15 -3.16
N ILE A 18 13.94 12.14 -3.08
CA ILE A 18 14.75 10.95 -3.39
C ILE A 18 14.37 9.79 -2.47
N LEU A 19 14.31 10.01 -1.15
CA LEU A 19 13.95 8.97 -0.18
C LEU A 19 12.54 8.42 -0.41
N PHE A 20 11.56 9.30 -0.64
CA PHE A 20 10.18 8.92 -0.90
C PHE A 20 10.05 8.13 -2.21
N SER A 21 10.67 8.59 -3.28
CA SER A 21 10.67 7.89 -4.57
C SER A 21 11.42 6.56 -4.51
N SER A 22 12.57 6.48 -3.83
CA SER A 22 13.29 5.23 -3.63
C SER A 22 12.47 4.23 -2.80
N PHE A 23 11.77 4.70 -1.76
CA PHE A 23 10.88 3.85 -0.96
C PHE A 23 9.72 3.31 -1.79
N LEU A 24 9.01 4.19 -2.53
CA LEU A 24 7.93 3.77 -3.44
C LEU A 24 8.43 2.82 -4.52
N PHE A 25 9.57 3.11 -5.14
CA PHE A 25 10.17 2.24 -6.14
C PHE A 25 10.45 0.86 -5.55
N LEU A 26 11.03 0.81 -4.36
CA LEU A 26 11.33 -0.44 -3.69
C LEU A 26 10.06 -1.23 -3.34
N LEU A 27 8.99 -0.57 -2.88
CA LEU A 27 7.70 -1.23 -2.63
C LEU A 27 7.04 -1.76 -3.91
N VAL A 28 7.06 -0.99 -4.99
CA VAL A 28 6.42 -1.38 -6.27
C VAL A 28 7.21 -2.45 -6.99
N PHE A 29 8.53 -2.33 -7.06
CA PHE A 29 9.38 -3.30 -7.77
C PHE A 29 9.50 -4.62 -7.01
N GLU A 30 9.45 -4.60 -5.69
CA GLU A 30 9.51 -5.82 -4.88
C GLU A 30 8.12 -6.28 -4.40
N ALA A 31 7.05 -5.66 -4.92
CA ALA A 31 5.67 -5.97 -4.55
C ALA A 31 5.39 -7.47 -4.64
N ARG A 32 4.74 -7.99 -3.60
CA ARG A 32 4.35 -9.40 -3.55
C ARG A 32 3.17 -9.66 -4.50
N GLY A 33 2.10 -8.87 -4.43
CA GLY A 33 0.84 -9.09 -5.17
C GLY A 33 0.72 -8.51 -6.60
N GLY A 34 1.80 -8.42 -7.39
CA GLY A 34 1.82 -7.58 -8.61
C GLY A 34 1.64 -8.25 -9.98
N GLY A 35 1.51 -9.58 -10.05
CA GLY A 35 1.27 -10.27 -11.33
C GLY A 35 -0.22 -10.27 -11.65
N ILE A 36 -0.63 -9.69 -12.79
CA ILE A 36 -2.04 -9.67 -13.23
C ILE A 36 -2.61 -11.10 -13.35
N ASP A 37 -1.73 -12.09 -13.57
CA ASP A 37 -2.09 -13.48 -13.87
C ASP A 37 -1.74 -14.48 -12.75
N VAL A 38 -1.33 -14.00 -11.56
CA VAL A 38 -0.87 -14.90 -10.46
C VAL A 38 -1.92 -14.98 -9.35
N PRO A 39 -2.51 -16.15 -9.07
CA PRO A 39 -3.63 -16.29 -8.13
C PRO A 39 -3.22 -16.46 -6.66
N PHE A 40 -2.03 -16.02 -6.27
CA PHE A 40 -1.48 -16.15 -4.92
C PHE A 40 -0.66 -14.91 -4.53
N ALA A 41 -0.52 -14.61 -3.23
CA ALA A 41 0.19 -13.41 -2.77
C ALA A 41 1.70 -13.61 -2.59
N GLY A 42 2.17 -14.85 -2.39
CA GLY A 42 3.59 -15.12 -2.20
C GLY A 42 3.89 -16.60 -2.05
N VAL A 43 5.13 -16.98 -2.37
CA VAL A 43 5.66 -18.33 -2.14
C VAL A 43 6.91 -18.24 -1.26
N TYR A 44 6.94 -19.00 -0.18
CA TYR A 44 8.03 -19.00 0.79
C TYR A 44 8.74 -20.34 0.76
N ILE A 45 10.06 -20.34 0.61
CA ILE A 45 10.89 -21.53 0.81
C ILE A 45 11.24 -21.60 2.29
N ASN A 46 10.83 -22.69 2.93
CA ASN A 46 11.31 -23.02 4.27
C ASN A 46 12.47 -24.01 4.16
N ALA A 47 13.66 -23.53 4.49
CA ALA A 47 14.91 -24.27 4.41
C ALA A 47 15.29 -24.99 5.71
N GLY A 48 14.40 -24.98 6.71
CA GLY A 48 14.69 -25.41 8.08
C GLY A 48 15.39 -24.31 8.89
N SER A 49 15.31 -24.42 10.22
CA SER A 49 15.91 -23.47 11.19
C SER A 49 15.49 -22.01 11.01
N ASP A 50 14.18 -21.73 11.01
CA ASP A 50 13.58 -20.38 11.00
C ASP A 50 13.96 -19.46 9.81
N THR A 51 14.63 -20.00 8.79
CA THR A 51 14.95 -19.24 7.58
C THR A 51 13.87 -19.44 6.53
N THR A 52 13.00 -18.43 6.41
CA THR A 52 12.05 -18.32 5.31
C THR A 52 12.61 -17.39 4.25
N ILE A 53 12.69 -17.89 3.01
CA ILE A 53 13.10 -17.10 1.85
C ILE A 53 11.86 -16.86 1.01
N ALA A 54 11.48 -15.60 0.83
CA ALA A 54 10.35 -15.28 -0.04
C ALA A 54 10.77 -15.20 -1.51
N LEU A 55 9.91 -15.75 -2.34
CA LEU A 55 9.98 -15.65 -3.78
C LEU A 55 8.97 -14.58 -4.24
N PRO A 56 9.40 -13.59 -5.03
CA PRO A 56 8.49 -12.59 -5.55
C PRO A 56 7.62 -13.19 -6.65
N ASN A 57 6.32 -12.90 -6.67
CA ASN A 57 5.37 -13.52 -7.61
C ASN A 57 5.72 -13.35 -9.09
N ARG A 58 6.39 -12.25 -9.44
CA ARG A 58 6.80 -11.94 -10.83
C ARG A 58 7.70 -12.99 -11.50
N ILE A 59 8.28 -13.92 -10.74
CA ILE A 59 9.11 -14.99 -11.31
C ILE A 59 8.28 -16.17 -11.80
N PHE A 60 7.01 -16.23 -11.42
CA PHE A 60 6.10 -17.30 -11.78
C PHE A 60 5.34 -16.92 -13.05
N ASN A 61 5.40 -17.79 -14.05
CA ASN A 61 4.52 -17.74 -15.21
C ASN A 61 3.36 -18.69 -14.95
N CYS A 62 2.15 -18.15 -14.87
CA CYS A 62 0.95 -18.92 -14.59
C CYS A 62 0.12 -19.12 -15.86
N THR A 63 -0.38 -20.33 -16.04
CA THR A 63 -1.38 -20.68 -17.05
C THR A 63 -2.63 -21.21 -16.37
N GLU A 64 -3.76 -20.56 -16.61
CA GLU A 64 -5.05 -20.97 -16.07
C GLU A 64 -5.72 -22.00 -17.01
N THR A 65 -6.04 -23.18 -16.47
CA THR A 65 -6.71 -24.26 -17.20
C THR A 65 -7.94 -24.71 -16.42
N GLY A 66 -9.07 -24.05 -16.66
CA GLY A 66 -10.32 -24.34 -15.94
C GLY A 66 -10.22 -23.92 -14.47
N GLN A 67 -10.46 -24.85 -13.53
CA GLN A 67 -10.37 -24.59 -12.08
C GLN A 67 -8.97 -24.83 -11.48
N ARG A 68 -7.97 -25.01 -12.35
CA ARG A 68 -6.58 -25.24 -11.96
C ARG A 68 -5.69 -24.17 -12.55
N SER A 69 -4.82 -23.62 -11.72
CA SER A 69 -3.74 -22.74 -12.17
C SER A 69 -2.41 -23.44 -11.99
N GLU A 70 -1.65 -23.54 -13.07
CA GLU A 70 -0.29 -24.07 -13.05
C GLU A 70 0.68 -22.90 -13.18
N CYS A 71 1.55 -22.74 -12.19
CA CYS A 71 2.49 -21.63 -12.09
C CYS A 71 3.92 -22.16 -12.02
N GLN A 72 4.77 -21.76 -12.95
CA GLN A 72 6.13 -22.25 -13.08
C GLN A 72 7.17 -21.14 -12.87
N ALA A 73 8.22 -21.41 -12.12
CA ALA A 73 9.37 -20.53 -11.95
C ALA A 73 10.69 -21.29 -11.95
N ASP A 74 11.75 -20.68 -12.47
CA ASP A 74 13.11 -21.25 -12.44
C ASP A 74 13.90 -20.77 -11.21
N ILE A 75 14.33 -21.73 -10.38
CA ILE A 75 15.13 -21.51 -9.17
C ILE A 75 16.44 -22.28 -9.30
N GLN A 76 17.55 -21.54 -9.41
CA GLN A 76 18.90 -22.11 -9.58
C GLN A 76 19.03 -23.08 -10.77
N GLY A 77 18.33 -22.79 -11.87
CA GLY A 77 18.34 -23.61 -13.08
C GLY A 77 17.46 -24.88 -13.00
N GLN A 78 16.65 -25.01 -11.96
CA GLN A 78 15.67 -26.08 -11.82
C GLN A 78 14.26 -25.50 -11.75
N SER A 79 13.30 -26.16 -12.39
CA SER A 79 11.92 -25.73 -12.44
C SER A 79 11.20 -26.06 -11.13
N LEU A 80 10.57 -25.04 -10.54
CA LEU A 80 9.55 -25.14 -9.50
C LEU A 80 8.18 -24.94 -10.15
N VAL A 81 7.33 -25.97 -10.10
CA VAL A 81 5.96 -25.95 -10.60
C VAL A 81 5.00 -26.01 -9.42
N LEU A 82 4.06 -25.08 -9.38
CA LEU A 82 2.97 -25.02 -8.41
C LEU A 82 1.66 -25.30 -9.15
N VAL A 83 0.93 -26.32 -8.70
CA VAL A 83 -0.40 -26.63 -9.19
C VAL A 83 -1.39 -26.27 -8.09
N LEU A 84 -2.21 -25.27 -8.38
CA LEU A 84 -3.17 -24.70 -7.46
C LEU A 84 -4.56 -25.21 -7.84
N GLU A 85 -5.22 -25.88 -6.91
CA GLU A 85 -6.53 -26.48 -7.12
C GLU A 85 -7.60 -25.68 -6.37
N THR A 86 -8.75 -25.50 -7.03
CA THR A 86 -9.97 -24.90 -6.45
C THR A 86 -9.84 -23.40 -6.16
N MET A 87 -10.14 -22.58 -7.18
CA MET A 87 -10.35 -21.13 -7.02
C MET A 87 -11.64 -20.87 -6.23
N THR A 88 -11.53 -20.38 -5.00
CA THR A 88 -12.65 -19.74 -4.30
C THR A 88 -12.63 -18.23 -4.56
N ASP A 89 -13.67 -17.49 -4.14
CA ASP A 89 -13.68 -16.02 -4.19
C ASP A 89 -12.46 -15.38 -3.48
N PHE A 90 -11.75 -16.14 -2.63
CA PHE A 90 -10.58 -15.70 -1.87
C PHE A 90 -9.26 -16.31 -2.37
N GLY A 91 -9.27 -17.15 -3.42
CA GLY A 91 -8.08 -17.78 -3.98
C GLY A 91 -8.04 -19.31 -3.84
N PRO A 92 -6.92 -19.93 -4.24
CA PRO A 92 -6.76 -21.39 -4.25
C PRO A 92 -6.55 -21.96 -2.85
N SER A 93 -7.29 -23.01 -2.49
CA SER A 93 -7.25 -23.61 -1.14
C SER A 93 -6.29 -24.81 -1.01
N GLN A 94 -5.89 -25.40 -2.14
CA GLN A 94 -4.99 -26.53 -2.19
C GLN A 94 -3.82 -26.24 -3.12
N CYS A 95 -2.61 -26.56 -2.65
CA CYS A 95 -1.38 -26.39 -3.41
C CYS A 95 -0.63 -27.72 -3.47
N GLN A 96 -0.24 -28.11 -4.68
CA GLN A 96 0.72 -29.16 -4.94
C GLN A 96 1.96 -28.52 -5.56
N ALA A 97 3.15 -28.93 -5.14
CA ALA A 97 4.39 -28.37 -5.65
C ALA A 97 5.33 -29.47 -6.14
N GLN A 98 6.01 -29.21 -7.25
CA GLN A 98 7.04 -30.08 -7.81
C GLN A 98 8.31 -29.28 -8.04
N TYR A 99 9.45 -29.82 -7.61
CA TYR A 99 10.76 -29.23 -7.84
C TYR A 99 11.63 -30.24 -8.57
N ASN A 100 12.11 -29.90 -9.77
CA ASN A 100 12.89 -30.80 -10.62
C ASN A 100 12.18 -32.16 -10.87
N GLY A 101 10.85 -32.13 -11.03
CA GLY A 101 10.01 -33.33 -11.23
C GLY A 101 9.77 -34.16 -9.96
N GLN A 102 10.31 -33.77 -8.81
CA GLN A 102 10.04 -34.42 -7.53
C GLN A 102 8.92 -33.69 -6.78
N SER A 103 7.96 -34.45 -6.24
CA SER A 103 6.89 -33.90 -5.41
C SER A 103 7.45 -33.39 -4.09
N ILE A 104 7.14 -32.13 -3.76
CA ILE A 104 7.53 -31.46 -2.52
C ILE A 104 6.29 -30.98 -1.77
N SER A 105 6.43 -30.69 -0.48
CA SER A 105 5.29 -30.26 0.33
C SER A 105 5.01 -28.78 0.11
N CYS A 106 3.75 -28.46 -0.17
CA CYS A 106 3.22 -27.10 -0.25
C CYS A 106 2.10 -26.95 0.78
N LEU A 107 2.22 -25.94 1.65
CA LEU A 107 1.25 -25.65 2.70
C LEU A 107 0.68 -24.25 2.48
N SER A 108 -0.63 -24.10 2.59
CA SER A 108 -1.24 -22.76 2.67
C SER A 108 -0.94 -22.15 4.04
N LYS A 109 -0.41 -20.93 4.04
CA LYS A 109 -0.23 -20.10 5.25
C LYS A 109 -1.48 -19.27 5.55
N GLY A 110 -2.50 -19.33 4.69
CA GLY A 110 -3.72 -18.55 4.80
C GLY A 110 -3.53 -17.05 4.52
N PHE A 111 -4.57 -16.29 4.85
CA PHE A 111 -4.59 -14.82 4.74
C PHE A 111 -3.95 -14.21 5.97
N HIS A 112 -2.93 -13.39 5.74
CA HIS A 112 -2.53 -12.40 6.72
C HIS A 112 -3.40 -11.15 6.44
N TYR A 113 -4.55 -11.12 7.15
CA TYR A 113 -5.44 -9.98 7.45
C TYR A 113 -6.19 -9.20 6.35
N ALA A 114 -5.79 -9.22 5.07
CA ALA A 114 -6.55 -8.56 4.01
C ALA A 114 -7.42 -9.54 3.21
N PRO A 115 -8.77 -9.48 3.27
CA PRO A 115 -9.67 -10.31 2.44
C PRO A 115 -9.61 -9.98 0.94
N ILE A 116 -8.73 -9.07 0.53
CA ILE A 116 -8.53 -8.58 -0.84
C ILE A 116 -7.30 -9.23 -1.48
N THR A 117 -6.41 -9.86 -0.69
CA THR A 117 -5.18 -10.47 -1.20
C THR A 117 -5.32 -11.99 -1.24
N SER A 118 -4.88 -12.60 -2.34
CA SER A 118 -4.82 -14.05 -2.55
C SER A 118 -3.93 -14.79 -1.54
N GLU A 119 -4.13 -16.10 -1.33
CA GLU A 119 -3.38 -16.88 -0.32
C GLU A 119 -1.84 -16.90 -0.53
N ALA A 120 -1.11 -17.08 0.56
CA ALA A 120 0.34 -17.31 0.56
C ALA A 120 0.67 -18.79 0.76
N PHE A 121 1.70 -19.29 0.07
CA PHE A 121 2.12 -20.69 0.12
C PHE A 121 3.52 -20.86 0.68
N GLU A 122 3.73 -21.88 1.51
CA GLU A 122 5.03 -22.30 2.00
C GLU A 122 5.42 -23.62 1.34
N VAL A 123 6.57 -23.65 0.68
CA VAL A 123 7.17 -24.85 0.08
C VAL A 123 8.33 -25.36 0.93
N THR A 124 8.33 -26.66 1.21
CA THR A 124 9.36 -27.34 2.00
C THR A 124 9.93 -28.53 1.22
N GLY A 125 11.19 -28.89 1.51
CA GLY A 125 11.81 -30.09 0.90
C GLY A 125 12.52 -29.85 -0.44
N LEU A 126 12.87 -28.61 -0.80
CA LEU A 126 13.59 -28.32 -2.05
C LEU A 126 15.04 -28.86 -2.11
N ALA A 127 15.54 -29.52 -1.05
CA ALA A 127 16.87 -30.12 -0.95
C ALA A 127 18.03 -29.19 -1.42
N LEU A 128 17.84 -27.88 -1.30
CA LEU A 128 18.82 -26.88 -1.72
C LEU A 128 20.02 -26.89 -0.78
N SER A 129 21.22 -26.83 -1.34
CA SER A 129 22.43 -26.61 -0.54
C SER A 129 22.43 -25.22 0.11
N PRO A 130 23.13 -25.03 1.25
CA PRO A 130 23.26 -23.71 1.89
C PRO A 130 23.77 -22.62 0.96
N GLN A 131 24.68 -22.97 0.03
CA GLN A 131 25.21 -22.05 -0.97
C GLN A 131 24.14 -21.61 -1.98
N GLN A 132 23.28 -22.54 -2.43
CA GLN A 132 22.16 -22.22 -3.31
C GLN A 132 21.11 -21.36 -2.60
N LEU A 133 20.80 -21.66 -1.33
CA LEU A 133 19.90 -20.85 -0.52
C LEU A 133 20.40 -19.41 -0.38
N GLN A 134 21.68 -19.24 -0.06
CA GLN A 134 22.30 -17.91 0.02
C GLN A 134 22.27 -17.18 -1.33
N ALA A 135 22.49 -17.89 -2.45
CA ALA A 135 22.40 -17.31 -3.78
C ALA A 135 20.96 -16.87 -4.13
N VAL A 136 19.94 -17.66 -3.76
CA VAL A 136 18.52 -17.27 -3.92
C VAL A 136 18.21 -16.04 -3.06
N GLN A 137 18.67 -16.04 -1.81
CA GLN A 137 18.46 -14.92 -0.88
C GLN A 137 19.13 -13.62 -1.39
N GLN A 138 20.33 -13.71 -1.96
CA GLN A 138 21.02 -12.56 -2.55
C GLN A 138 20.33 -12.08 -3.83
N LYS A 139 19.84 -13.01 -4.67
CA LYS A 139 19.11 -12.66 -5.89
C LYS A 139 17.82 -11.88 -5.57
N TYR A 140 17.13 -12.25 -4.49
CA TYR A 140 15.88 -11.63 -4.05
C TYR A 140 16.06 -10.82 -2.76
N TRP A 141 17.19 -10.10 -2.64
CA TRP A 141 17.52 -9.34 -1.43
C TRP A 141 16.49 -8.26 -1.09
N GLY A 142 15.82 -7.66 -2.08
CA GLY A 142 14.86 -6.56 -1.91
C GLY A 142 13.63 -7.00 -1.12
N ILE A 143 12.89 -7.98 -1.64
CA ILE A 143 11.75 -8.59 -0.93
C ILE A 143 12.16 -9.17 0.43
N GLN A 144 13.33 -9.80 0.54
CA GLN A 144 13.80 -10.34 1.82
C GLN A 144 14.07 -9.21 2.82
N THR A 145 14.66 -8.10 2.38
CA THR A 145 14.88 -6.92 3.24
C THR A 145 13.55 -6.36 3.73
N LEU A 146 12.56 -6.23 2.86
CA LEU A 146 11.22 -5.77 3.22
C LEU A 146 10.53 -6.69 4.23
N LEU A 147 10.66 -8.01 4.06
CA LEU A 147 10.18 -9.00 5.03
C LEU A 147 10.86 -8.87 6.39
N THR A 148 12.19 -8.74 6.40
CA THR A 148 12.96 -8.63 7.66
C THR A 148 12.72 -7.31 8.38
N LEU A 149 12.42 -6.23 7.66
CA LEU A 149 11.95 -4.97 8.27
C LEU A 149 10.64 -5.21 9.01
N GLY A 150 9.77 -6.04 8.44
CA GLY A 150 8.45 -6.34 8.97
C GLY A 150 7.49 -5.18 8.76
N GLU A 151 6.20 -5.53 8.77
CA GLU A 151 5.10 -4.59 8.55
C GLU A 151 5.16 -3.37 9.47
N SER A 152 5.30 -3.58 10.78
CA SER A 152 5.29 -2.49 11.76
C SER A 152 6.36 -1.42 11.46
N ARG A 153 7.56 -1.83 11.02
CA ARG A 153 8.60 -0.87 10.63
C ARG A 153 8.28 -0.18 9.31
N LEU A 154 7.71 -0.89 8.34
CA LEU A 154 7.28 -0.30 7.07
C LEU A 154 6.17 0.74 7.27
N ILE A 155 5.19 0.46 8.12
CA ILE A 155 4.15 1.41 8.52
C ILE A 155 4.76 2.62 9.22
N ASN A 156 5.74 2.42 10.10
CA ASN A 156 6.43 3.52 10.77
C ASN A 156 7.26 4.38 9.80
N ILE A 157 7.97 3.78 8.86
CA ILE A 157 8.70 4.50 7.80
C ILE A 157 7.73 5.31 6.94
N SER A 158 6.63 4.69 6.52
CA SER A 158 5.56 5.32 5.76
C SER A 158 4.96 6.53 6.51
N SER A 159 4.66 6.35 7.79
CA SER A 159 4.14 7.40 8.67
C SER A 159 5.15 8.55 8.81
N GLY A 160 6.44 8.23 8.98
CA GLY A 160 7.51 9.22 9.05
C GLY A 160 7.65 10.04 7.76
N LEU A 161 7.65 9.38 6.60
CA LEU A 161 7.70 10.04 5.29
C LEU A 161 6.51 10.97 5.08
N SER A 162 5.32 10.51 5.48
CA SER A 162 4.06 11.26 5.40
C SER A 162 4.07 12.49 6.29
N LEU A 163 4.56 12.37 7.53
CA LEU A 163 4.69 13.51 8.44
C LEU A 163 5.63 14.57 7.88
N VAL A 164 6.77 14.16 7.33
CA VAL A 164 7.72 15.08 6.69
C VAL A 164 7.08 15.78 5.48
N ALA A 165 6.29 15.05 4.67
CA ALA A 165 5.51 15.64 3.58
C ALA A 165 4.56 16.74 4.07
N GLY A 166 3.84 16.47 5.17
CA GLY A 166 2.93 17.42 5.80
C GLY A 166 3.64 18.67 6.31
N VAL A 167 4.80 18.52 6.96
CA VAL A 167 5.62 19.65 7.43
C VAL A 167 6.11 20.50 6.26
N ILE A 168 6.59 19.86 5.18
CA ILE A 168 7.02 20.53 3.95
C ILE A 168 5.85 21.32 3.36
N ALA A 169 4.67 20.70 3.20
CA ALA A 169 3.48 21.34 2.64
C ALA A 169 3.03 22.55 3.48
N ALA A 170 2.95 22.40 4.81
CA ALA A 170 2.62 23.51 5.71
C ALA A 170 3.63 24.65 5.62
N TYR A 171 4.93 24.34 5.59
CA TYR A 171 5.98 25.35 5.49
C TYR A 171 5.90 26.15 4.17
N PHE A 172 5.69 25.47 3.04
CA PHE A 172 5.57 26.13 1.74
C PHE A 172 4.28 26.94 1.60
N ALA A 173 3.16 26.41 2.06
CA ALA A 173 1.88 27.14 2.08
C ALA A 173 1.98 28.40 2.95
N TRP A 174 2.71 28.34 4.08
CA TRP A 174 2.90 29.48 4.99
C TRP A 174 3.78 30.56 4.37
N ARG A 175 4.90 30.14 3.77
CA ARG A 175 5.93 31.07 3.30
C ARG A 175 5.59 31.69 1.94
N HIS A 176 4.86 30.96 1.12
CA HIS A 176 4.46 31.39 -0.22
C HIS A 176 2.95 31.16 -0.40
N PRO A 177 2.10 32.02 0.21
CA PRO A 177 0.64 31.93 0.10
C PRO A 177 0.18 32.43 -1.29
N HIS A 178 0.53 31.67 -2.32
CA HIS A 178 0.10 31.85 -3.69
C HIS A 178 -1.32 31.28 -3.88
N TRP A 179 -2.02 31.69 -4.93
CA TRP A 179 -3.37 31.16 -5.19
C TRP A 179 -3.38 29.63 -5.37
N LEU A 180 -2.30 29.07 -5.94
CA LEU A 180 -2.10 27.62 -6.06
C LEU A 180 -1.96 26.91 -4.71
N THR A 181 -1.12 27.42 -3.80
CA THR A 181 -0.93 26.78 -2.49
C THR A 181 -2.18 26.88 -1.64
N LYS A 182 -2.94 27.97 -1.77
CA LYS A 182 -4.26 28.12 -1.16
C LYS A 182 -5.27 27.12 -1.74
N GLY A 183 -5.33 26.97 -3.06
CA GLY A 183 -6.21 26.00 -3.71
C GLY A 183 -5.88 24.56 -3.32
N LEU A 184 -4.60 24.19 -3.31
CA LEU A 184 -4.15 22.86 -2.85
C LEU A 184 -4.48 22.62 -1.37
N ALA A 185 -4.21 23.60 -0.50
CA ALA A 185 -4.55 23.52 0.92
C ALA A 185 -6.05 23.32 1.14
N SER A 186 -6.89 24.02 0.38
CA SER A 186 -8.34 23.86 0.42
C SER A 186 -8.80 22.50 -0.09
N LEU A 187 -8.20 21.99 -1.17
CA LEU A 187 -8.50 20.67 -1.71
C LEU A 187 -8.16 19.57 -0.71
N VAL A 188 -6.99 19.66 -0.06
CA VAL A 188 -6.57 18.73 0.99
C VAL A 188 -7.59 18.72 2.14
N TRP A 189 -8.09 19.88 2.57
CA TRP A 189 -9.16 19.97 3.57
C TRP A 189 -10.45 19.31 3.12
N GLY A 190 -10.84 19.51 1.86
CA GLY A 190 -11.98 18.83 1.27
C GLY A 190 -11.83 17.32 1.30
N LEU A 191 -10.65 16.79 0.98
CA LEU A 191 -10.38 15.36 1.01
C LEU A 191 -10.40 14.78 2.44
N ILE A 192 -9.88 15.49 3.43
CA ILE A 192 -9.97 15.05 4.84
C ILE A 192 -11.45 14.96 5.26
N LEU A 193 -12.25 15.99 5.01
CA LEU A 193 -13.65 15.99 5.44
C LEU A 193 -14.53 15.08 4.59
N TYR A 194 -14.19 14.87 3.31
CA TYR A 194 -14.75 13.80 2.50
C TYR A 194 -14.55 12.45 3.21
N GLN A 195 -13.31 12.10 3.57
CA GLN A 195 -13.05 10.82 4.21
C GLN A 195 -13.74 10.72 5.58
N TRP A 196 -13.68 11.78 6.38
CA TRP A 196 -14.28 11.77 7.71
C TRP A 196 -15.80 11.60 7.62
N ALA A 197 -16.45 12.28 6.67
CA ALA A 197 -17.87 12.08 6.37
C ALA A 197 -18.15 10.67 5.85
N TRP A 198 -17.30 10.15 4.96
CA TRP A 198 -17.40 8.79 4.43
C TRP A 198 -17.34 7.75 5.55
N ILE A 199 -16.33 7.79 6.42
CA ILE A 199 -16.17 6.87 7.56
C ILE A 199 -17.39 6.98 8.49
N THR A 200 -17.83 8.21 8.79
CA THR A 200 -18.99 8.44 9.66
C THR A 200 -20.26 7.83 9.07
N LEU A 201 -20.53 8.09 7.79
CA LEU A 201 -21.71 7.56 7.10
C LEU A 201 -21.61 6.04 6.89
N ALA A 202 -20.44 5.52 6.51
CA ALA A 202 -20.20 4.09 6.33
C ALA A 202 -20.26 3.30 7.65
N SER A 203 -19.99 3.94 8.79
CA SER A 203 -20.09 3.30 10.10
C SER A 203 -21.53 3.02 10.54
N VAL A 204 -22.53 3.61 9.87
CA VAL A 204 -23.93 3.31 10.15
C VAL A 204 -24.22 1.88 9.69
N PRO A 205 -24.62 0.97 10.61
CA PRO A 205 -24.85 -0.42 10.25
C PRO A 205 -25.97 -0.52 9.24
N TYR A 206 -25.78 -1.31 8.19
CA TYR A 206 -26.74 -1.43 7.09
C TYR A 206 -28.15 -1.83 7.58
N ALA A 207 -28.23 -2.66 8.62
CA ALA A 207 -29.50 -3.03 9.25
C ALA A 207 -30.31 -1.85 9.82
N ALA A 208 -29.68 -0.71 10.11
CA ALA A 208 -30.36 0.50 10.54
C ALA A 208 -31.00 1.27 9.38
N VAL A 209 -30.51 1.09 8.15
CA VAL A 209 -31.00 1.80 6.95
C VAL A 209 -31.95 0.94 6.08
N THR A 210 -31.93 -0.38 6.22
CA THR A 210 -32.85 -1.29 5.52
C THR A 210 -34.34 -0.98 5.73
N PRO A 211 -34.83 -0.54 6.92
CA PRO A 211 -36.25 -0.24 7.10
C PRO A 211 -36.73 0.95 6.25
N TYR A 212 -35.80 1.78 5.76
CA TYR A 212 -36.10 2.93 4.92
C TYR A 212 -36.05 2.61 3.42
N GLY A 213 -35.93 1.32 3.05
CA GLY A 213 -35.95 0.88 1.66
C GLY A 213 -34.62 1.04 0.92
N PHE A 214 -33.52 1.32 1.62
CA PHE A 214 -32.19 1.35 1.00
C PHE A 214 -31.68 -0.06 0.72
N THR A 215 -31.26 -0.30 -0.53
CA THR A 215 -30.42 -1.46 -0.88
C THR A 215 -28.96 -1.17 -0.55
N SER A 216 -28.11 -2.21 -0.49
CA SER A 216 -26.67 -2.06 -0.21
C SER A 216 -25.99 -1.14 -1.23
N GLU A 217 -26.30 -1.32 -2.51
CA GLU A 217 -25.78 -0.48 -3.60
C GLU A 217 -26.27 0.97 -3.48
N THR A 218 -27.54 1.18 -3.13
CA THR A 218 -28.09 2.54 -2.97
C THR A 218 -27.47 3.24 -1.77
N TRP A 219 -27.26 2.51 -0.66
CA TRP A 219 -26.60 3.03 0.53
C TRP A 219 -25.16 3.43 0.25
N ASP A 220 -24.39 2.60 -0.44
CA ASP A 220 -23.01 2.91 -0.81
C ASP A 220 -22.93 4.17 -1.70
N ARG A 221 -23.85 4.33 -2.66
CA ARG A 221 -23.96 5.57 -3.44
C ARG A 221 -24.27 6.79 -2.57
N VAL A 222 -25.19 6.67 -1.61
CA VAL A 222 -25.55 7.76 -0.69
C VAL A 222 -24.35 8.16 0.19
N VAL A 223 -23.62 7.18 0.75
CA VAL A 223 -22.41 7.41 1.53
C VAL A 223 -21.38 8.17 0.70
N ASN A 224 -21.08 7.68 -0.51
CA ASN A 224 -20.10 8.28 -1.41
C ASN A 224 -20.49 9.69 -1.85
N GLN A 225 -21.74 9.91 -2.29
CA GLN A 225 -22.22 11.21 -2.73
C GLN A 225 -22.33 12.21 -1.57
N GLY A 226 -22.82 11.77 -0.41
CA GLY A 226 -22.91 12.61 0.79
C GLY A 226 -21.54 13.08 1.24
N ALA A 227 -20.56 12.18 1.32
CA ALA A 227 -19.17 12.52 1.58
C ALA A 227 -18.61 13.51 0.55
N MET A 228 -18.90 13.31 -0.74
CA MET A 228 -18.44 14.18 -1.84
C MET A 228 -18.97 15.61 -1.71
N VAL A 229 -20.25 15.77 -1.37
CA VAL A 229 -20.87 17.09 -1.14
C VAL A 229 -20.18 17.80 0.02
N VAL A 230 -19.91 17.11 1.13
CA VAL A 230 -19.18 17.67 2.27
C VAL A 230 -17.78 18.11 1.86
N GLY A 231 -17.03 17.26 1.17
CA GLY A 231 -15.66 17.57 0.73
C GLY A 231 -15.60 18.76 -0.23
N ILE A 232 -16.49 18.83 -1.21
CA ILE A 232 -16.57 19.96 -2.16
C ILE A 232 -16.97 21.24 -1.42
N GLY A 233 -18.00 21.19 -0.57
CA GLY A 233 -18.47 22.35 0.19
C GLY A 233 -17.35 22.96 1.05
N VAL A 234 -16.60 22.10 1.75
CA VAL A 234 -15.48 22.52 2.61
C VAL A 234 -14.33 23.09 1.78
N THR A 235 -14.02 22.48 0.64
CA THR A 235 -13.02 23.02 -0.30
C THR A 235 -13.37 24.44 -0.71
N LEU A 236 -14.62 24.66 -1.14
CA LEU A 236 -15.09 25.96 -1.60
C LEU A 236 -15.06 27.01 -0.48
N ILE A 237 -15.54 26.65 0.72
CA ILE A 237 -15.50 27.53 1.90
C ILE A 237 -14.05 27.89 2.25
N ALA A 238 -13.15 26.91 2.26
CA ALA A 238 -11.73 27.14 2.54
C ALA A 238 -11.07 28.06 1.50
N VAL A 239 -11.39 27.89 0.20
CA VAL A 239 -10.91 28.78 -0.87
C VAL A 239 -11.41 30.20 -0.64
N LEU A 240 -12.70 30.38 -0.32
CA LEU A 240 -13.30 31.70 -0.07
C LEU A 240 -12.65 32.38 1.14
N LEU A 241 -12.48 31.66 2.25
CA LEU A 241 -11.82 32.18 3.46
C LEU A 241 -10.36 32.57 3.20
N LEU A 242 -9.61 31.76 2.46
CA LEU A 242 -8.22 32.07 2.10
C LEU A 242 -8.10 33.22 1.09
N ARG A 243 -9.13 33.48 0.29
CA ARG A 243 -9.18 34.56 -0.70
C ARG A 243 -9.50 35.91 -0.09
N GLN A 244 -10.36 35.96 0.94
CA GLN A 244 -10.87 37.21 1.54
C GLN A 244 -9.86 38.03 2.39
N ARG A 245 -8.54 37.90 2.20
CA ARG A 245 -7.52 38.52 3.10
C ARG A 245 -7.81 38.23 4.59
N ALA A 246 -8.27 37.01 4.89
CA ALA A 246 -8.54 36.61 6.26
C ALA A 246 -7.30 36.80 7.16
N ASN A 247 -7.58 37.11 8.43
CA ASN A 247 -6.61 37.35 9.50
C ASN A 247 -5.44 36.36 9.47
N ARG A 248 -4.25 36.80 9.91
CA ARG A 248 -3.06 35.93 9.99
C ARG A 248 -3.35 34.62 10.73
N ALA A 249 -4.20 34.65 11.77
CA ALA A 249 -4.64 33.47 12.49
C ALA A 249 -5.37 32.45 11.61
N THR A 250 -6.31 32.89 10.76
CA THR A 250 -7.04 32.03 9.82
C THR A 250 -6.09 31.41 8.80
N GLN A 251 -5.11 32.19 8.32
CA GLN A 251 -4.05 31.66 7.45
C GLN A 251 -3.22 30.60 8.18
N THR A 252 -2.82 30.82 9.44
CA THR A 252 -2.06 29.83 10.23
C THR A 252 -2.84 28.53 10.39
N VAL A 253 -4.11 28.62 10.80
CA VAL A 253 -4.96 27.46 11.02
C VAL A 253 -5.10 26.66 9.74
N VAL A 254 -5.46 27.29 8.63
CA VAL A 254 -5.66 26.60 7.35
C VAL A 254 -4.35 26.02 6.80
N THR A 255 -3.22 26.68 7.05
CA THR A 255 -1.92 26.20 6.59
C THR A 255 -1.44 24.98 7.40
N LEU A 256 -1.51 25.03 8.73
CA LEU A 256 -1.10 23.91 9.59
C LEU A 256 -1.93 22.66 9.29
N SER A 257 -3.23 22.85 9.15
CA SER A 257 -4.16 21.76 8.84
C SER A 257 -4.02 21.22 7.42
N SER A 258 -3.62 22.03 6.43
CA SER A 258 -3.23 21.50 5.11
C SER A 258 -2.00 20.60 5.19
N GLY A 259 -1.07 20.87 6.11
CA GLY A 259 0.05 19.98 6.40
C GLY A 259 -0.42 18.64 6.98
N ILE A 260 -1.32 18.69 7.97
CA ILE A 260 -1.92 17.49 8.57
C ILE A 260 -2.65 16.66 7.51
N GLY A 261 -3.44 17.31 6.65
CA GLY A 261 -4.14 16.61 5.58
C GLY A 261 -3.22 16.03 4.52
N THR A 262 -2.14 16.72 4.18
CA THR A 262 -1.14 16.18 3.24
C THR A 262 -0.46 14.95 3.83
N ALA A 263 -0.10 15.00 5.11
CA ALA A 263 0.44 13.83 5.81
C ALA A 263 -0.57 12.68 5.82
N TRP A 264 -1.84 12.97 6.10
CA TRP A 264 -2.89 11.97 6.08
C TRP A 264 -3.09 11.34 4.70
N ILE A 265 -3.17 12.13 3.62
CA ILE A 265 -3.31 11.64 2.24
C ILE A 265 -2.10 10.77 1.85
N VAL A 266 -0.88 11.26 2.08
CA VAL A 266 0.35 10.49 1.77
C VAL A 266 0.39 9.19 2.56
N SER A 267 -0.01 9.22 3.83
CA SER A 267 -0.08 8.02 4.67
C SER A 267 -1.08 7.00 4.14
N ASN A 268 -2.25 7.45 3.67
CA ASN A 268 -3.25 6.55 3.08
C ASN A 268 -2.75 5.98 1.75
N ILE A 269 -2.14 6.79 0.88
CA ILE A 269 -1.56 6.30 -0.38
C ILE A 269 -0.50 5.24 -0.08
N LEU A 270 0.42 5.51 0.85
CA LEU A 270 1.45 4.54 1.21
C LEU A 270 0.86 3.29 1.87
N LEU A 271 -0.19 3.42 2.69
CA LEU A 271 -0.89 2.27 3.26
C LEU A 271 -1.54 1.42 2.16
N TRP A 272 -2.24 2.03 1.22
CA TRP A 272 -2.81 1.33 0.06
C TRP A 272 -1.74 0.67 -0.80
N VAL A 273 -0.59 1.32 -1.00
CA VAL A 273 0.54 0.70 -1.68
C VAL A 273 1.06 -0.49 -0.89
N LEU A 274 1.23 -0.39 0.43
CA LEU A 274 1.67 -1.49 1.29
C LEU A 274 0.69 -2.67 1.28
N LEU A 275 -0.61 -2.40 1.41
CA LEU A 275 -1.68 -3.40 1.32
C LEU A 275 -1.70 -4.08 -0.06
N GLY A 276 -1.74 -3.29 -1.13
CA GLY A 276 -1.76 -3.79 -2.52
C GLY A 276 -0.47 -4.53 -2.92
N SER A 277 0.64 -4.24 -2.25
CA SER A 277 1.90 -4.97 -2.45
C SER A 277 2.10 -6.15 -1.50
N GLY A 278 1.15 -6.43 -0.60
CA GLY A 278 1.21 -7.54 0.35
C GLY A 278 2.30 -7.38 1.43
N PHE A 279 2.62 -6.14 1.80
CA PHE A 279 3.59 -5.79 2.85
C PHE A 279 2.96 -5.30 4.16
N ALA A 280 1.65 -5.07 4.18
CA ALA A 280 0.89 -4.74 5.38
C ALA A 280 -0.45 -5.50 5.41
N ASP A 281 -0.99 -5.61 6.62
CA ASP A 281 -2.15 -6.39 7.05
C ASP A 281 -3.28 -5.47 7.56
#